data_AF-A0A6N2ZI46-F1
#
_entry.id   AF-A0A6N2ZI46-F1
#
_cell.length_a   1.000
_cell.length_b   1.000
_cell.length_c   1.000
_cell.angle_alpha   90.00
_cell.angle_beta   90.00
_cell.angle_gamma   90.00
#
_symmetry.space_group_name_H-M   'P 1'
#
loop_
_entity.id
_entity.type
_entity.pdbx_description
1 polymer ?
#
loop_
_entity_poly.entity_id
_entity_poly.type
_entity_poly.pdbx_seq_one_letter_code
_entity_poly.pdbx_strand_id
1 'polypeptide(L)'
;MMLYGWLIFSSFLWGTNVLVMKYMLENTTTYFLAALKVLLSVIAIFVIMKYKKIPFKWYKGSLGIKVSLLSITINFILTFEGLNLITGSSNAIVNSLAPLVTILLTWLFYHTKVNRYQLIAMIIACIGFLISLDFNISQISLGHLMMIGGIVLYSYGNLLMQHQCKKEDSLPFTFQYLCLSFFQLALITLFIPSSNHLENISITLWVLFIIFSGIGFAIIQLTYFRAVHEIGSVKTSFLLGLNPVFTYIGSLLLQENFNFNKFMAMILMVVAMVIANKKKIVSS
;
A
#
# COMPACT_ATOMS: atom_id res chain seq x y z
N MET A 1 -0.73 18.02 14.75
CA MET A 1 -0.12 18.67 13.57
C MET A 1 1.00 17.81 12.96
N MET A 2 1.98 17.33 13.75
CA MET A 2 3.10 16.52 13.25
C MET A 2 2.70 15.19 12.59
N LEU A 3 1.72 14.45 13.14
CA LEU A 3 1.26 13.17 12.56
C LEU A 3 0.67 13.31 11.15
N TYR A 4 -0.14 14.34 10.93
CA TYR A 4 -0.77 14.59 9.62
C TYR A 4 0.28 14.92 8.55
N GLY A 5 1.31 15.69 8.91
CA GLY A 5 2.44 15.96 8.02
C GLY A 5 3.19 14.68 7.63
N TRP A 6 3.46 13.80 8.61
CA TRP A 6 4.07 12.49 8.34
C TRP A 6 3.21 11.58 7.45
N LEU A 7 1.89 11.62 7.60
CA LEU A 7 0.98 10.85 6.74
C LEU A 7 1.00 11.37 5.30
N ILE A 8 0.94 12.68 5.08
CA ILE A 8 1.05 13.27 3.73
C ILE A 8 2.42 12.91 3.10
N PHE A 9 3.49 13.02 3.88
CA PHE A 9 4.82 12.64 3.43
C PHE A 9 4.91 11.13 3.10
N SER A 10 4.28 10.27 3.90
CA SER A 10 4.18 8.84 3.63
C SER A 10 3.38 8.56 2.35
N SER A 11 2.31 9.32 2.08
CA SER A 11 1.56 9.23 0.82
C SER A 11 2.43 9.56 -0.38
N PHE A 12 3.25 10.62 -0.28
CA PHE A 12 4.22 10.98 -1.31
C PHE A 12 5.27 9.89 -1.54
N LEU A 13 5.87 9.38 -0.45
CA LEU A 13 6.83 8.28 -0.52
C LEU A 13 6.21 7.05 -1.18
N TRP A 14 4.97 6.71 -0.82
CA TRP A 14 4.30 5.53 -1.37
C TRP A 14 3.99 5.71 -2.86
N GLY A 15 3.44 6.87 -3.24
CA GLY A 15 3.12 7.16 -4.62
C GLY A 15 4.34 7.10 -5.54
N THR A 16 5.46 7.68 -5.07
CA THR A 16 6.76 7.64 -5.77
C THR A 16 7.34 6.21 -5.82
N ASN A 17 7.25 5.47 -4.71
CA ASN A 17 7.68 4.07 -4.66
C ASN A 17 6.99 3.20 -5.71
N VAL A 18 5.70 3.42 -6.01
CA VAL A 18 5.02 2.66 -7.07
C VAL A 18 5.71 2.86 -8.43
N LEU A 19 6.07 4.10 -8.76
CA LEU A 19 6.71 4.43 -10.02
C LEU A 19 8.11 3.82 -10.10
N VAL A 20 8.88 3.95 -9.02
CA VAL A 20 10.22 3.34 -8.92
C VAL A 20 10.14 1.81 -9.04
N MET A 21 9.17 1.18 -8.37
CA MET A 21 8.94 -0.26 -8.49
C MET A 21 8.61 -0.67 -9.92
N LYS A 22 7.75 0.08 -10.62
CA LYS A 22 7.39 -0.22 -12.00
C LYS A 22 8.61 -0.28 -12.92
N TYR A 23 9.51 0.72 -12.84
CA TYR A 23 10.74 0.72 -13.64
C TYR A 23 11.74 -0.35 -13.23
N MET A 24 11.84 -0.67 -11.94
CA MET A 24 12.70 -1.75 -11.49
C MET A 24 12.22 -3.09 -12.05
N LEU A 25 10.90 -3.31 -12.09
CA LEU A 25 10.32 -4.57 -12.58
C LEU A 25 10.52 -4.80 -14.09
N GLU A 26 10.85 -3.78 -14.88
CA GLU A 26 11.22 -3.94 -16.29
C GLU A 26 12.54 -4.74 -16.47
N ASN A 27 13.39 -4.78 -15.44
CA ASN A 27 14.73 -5.36 -15.52
C ASN A 27 14.93 -6.56 -14.57
N THR A 28 13.99 -6.84 -13.68
CA THR A 28 14.14 -7.89 -12.66
C THR A 28 12.80 -8.41 -12.18
N THR A 29 12.82 -9.60 -11.59
CA THR A 29 11.59 -10.28 -11.13
C THR A 29 10.95 -9.63 -9.90
N THR A 30 9.63 -9.78 -9.81
CA THR A 30 8.79 -9.37 -8.69
C THR A 30 9.28 -9.89 -7.35
N TYR A 31 9.58 -11.19 -7.28
CA TYR A 31 9.92 -11.87 -6.04
C TYR A 31 11.23 -11.35 -5.46
N PHE A 32 12.25 -11.20 -6.30
CA PHE A 32 13.54 -10.66 -5.92
C PHE A 32 13.43 -9.22 -5.43
N LEU A 33 12.76 -8.35 -6.18
CA LEU A 33 12.58 -6.95 -5.77
C LEU A 33 11.77 -6.81 -4.49
N ALA A 34 10.71 -7.61 -4.32
CA ALA A 34 9.92 -7.63 -3.11
C ALA A 34 10.79 -8.04 -1.90
N ALA A 35 11.59 -9.11 -2.04
CA ALA A 35 12.50 -9.55 -0.99
C ALA A 35 13.54 -8.46 -0.65
N LEU A 36 14.18 -7.87 -1.66
CA LEU A 36 15.19 -6.82 -1.48
C LEU A 36 14.60 -5.57 -0.83
N LYS A 37 13.41 -5.14 -1.27
CA LYS A 37 12.65 -4.03 -0.69
C LYS A 37 12.41 -4.25 0.81
N VAL A 38 11.91 -5.44 1.17
CA VAL A 38 11.61 -5.79 2.56
C VAL A 38 12.91 -5.88 3.37
N LEU A 39 13.98 -6.43 2.81
CA LEU A 39 15.30 -6.48 3.46
C LEU A 39 15.81 -5.08 3.83
N LEU A 40 15.79 -4.14 2.87
CA LEU A 40 16.20 -2.75 3.11
C LEU A 40 15.35 -2.10 4.21
N SER A 41 14.05 -2.41 4.24
CA SER A 41 13.12 -1.91 5.25
C SER A 41 13.41 -2.49 6.64
N VAL A 42 13.74 -3.79 6.72
CA VAL A 42 14.16 -4.47 7.95
C VAL A 42 15.44 -3.83 8.49
N ILE A 43 16.42 -3.57 7.63
CA ILE A 43 17.68 -2.91 8.01
C ILE A 43 17.40 -1.49 8.55
N ALA A 44 16.57 -0.70 7.86
CA ALA A 44 16.21 0.64 8.29
C ALA A 44 15.53 0.64 9.68
N ILE A 45 14.58 -0.27 9.90
CA ILE A 45 13.87 -0.40 11.18
C ILE A 45 14.81 -0.89 12.29
N PHE A 46 15.71 -1.82 11.98
CA PHE A 46 16.71 -2.30 12.93
C PHE A 46 17.61 -1.15 13.43
N VAL A 47 18.09 -0.30 12.52
CA VAL A 47 18.87 0.90 12.87
C VAL A 47 18.07 1.85 13.76
N ILE A 48 16.79 2.09 13.43
CA ILE A 48 15.89 2.93 14.25
C ILE A 48 15.69 2.33 15.66
N MET A 49 15.49 1.01 15.76
CA MET A 49 15.35 0.32 17.05
C MET A 49 16.59 0.47 17.91
N LYS A 50 17.78 0.29 17.32
CA LYS A 50 19.07 0.46 18.02
C LYS A 50 19.26 1.90 18.49
N TYR A 51 18.98 2.88 17.64
CA TYR A 51 19.06 4.30 17.99
C TYR A 51 18.11 4.67 19.13
N LYS A 52 16.86 4.18 19.09
CA LYS A 52 15.85 4.42 20.14
C LYS A 52 16.00 3.54 21.38
N LYS A 53 16.97 2.61 21.41
CA LYS A 53 17.19 1.64 22.49
C LYS A 53 15.94 0.81 22.82
N ILE A 54 15.11 0.52 21.81
CA ILE A 54 13.89 -0.27 21.99
C ILE A 54 14.28 -1.76 21.94
N PRO A 55 13.91 -2.56 22.97
CA PRO A 55 14.28 -3.97 23.01
C PRO A 55 13.57 -4.76 21.92
N PHE A 56 14.22 -5.85 21.48
CA PHE A 56 13.55 -6.83 20.64
C PHE A 56 12.45 -7.51 21.44
N LYS A 57 11.24 -7.46 20.89
CA LYS A 57 10.09 -8.19 21.42
C LYS A 57 9.51 -9.02 20.31
N TRP A 58 9.50 -10.33 20.50
CA TRP A 58 8.87 -11.25 19.57
C TRP A 58 7.47 -11.58 20.08
N TYR A 59 6.46 -11.19 19.31
CA TYR A 59 5.09 -11.54 19.59
C TYR A 59 4.89 -13.05 19.39
N LYS A 60 4.52 -13.75 20.47
CA LYS A 60 4.24 -15.18 20.44
C LYS A 60 2.89 -15.43 19.78
N GLY A 61 2.80 -16.46 18.95
CA GLY A 61 1.57 -16.88 18.28
C GLY A 61 1.54 -16.61 16.78
N SER A 62 0.40 -16.89 16.15
CA SER A 62 0.26 -16.88 14.69
C SER A 62 0.08 -15.48 14.08
N LEU A 63 -0.12 -14.44 14.89
CA LEU A 63 -0.43 -13.09 14.40
C LEU A 63 0.68 -12.52 13.50
N GLY A 64 1.95 -12.60 13.92
CA GLY A 64 3.07 -12.09 13.13
C GLY A 64 3.20 -12.80 11.77
N ILE A 65 2.96 -14.12 11.74
CA ILE A 65 2.99 -14.90 10.50
C ILE A 65 1.81 -14.54 9.59
N LYS A 66 0.60 -14.41 10.16
CA LYS A 66 -0.61 -14.01 9.40
C LYS A 66 -0.43 -12.63 8.78
N VAL A 67 0.00 -11.64 9.56
CA VAL A 67 0.25 -10.27 9.07
C VAL A 67 1.35 -10.26 8.03
N SER A 68 2.45 -10.99 8.26
CA SER A 68 3.53 -11.14 7.28
C SER A 68 3.02 -11.68 5.94
N LEU A 69 2.25 -12.77 5.96
CA LEU A 69 1.73 -13.38 4.75
C LEU A 69 0.73 -12.47 4.03
N LEU A 70 -0.23 -11.90 4.76
CA LEU A 70 -1.35 -11.17 4.18
C LEU A 70 -0.95 -9.74 3.79
N SER A 71 -0.31 -8.98 4.69
CA SER A 71 0.01 -7.57 4.46
C SER A 71 1.21 -7.37 3.55
N ILE A 72 2.16 -8.31 3.52
CA ILE A 72 3.41 -8.13 2.78
C ILE A 72 3.60 -9.21 1.72
N THR A 73 3.79 -10.48 2.09
CA THR A 73 4.26 -11.50 1.14
C THR A 73 3.30 -11.68 -0.04
N ILE A 74 2.06 -12.11 0.23
CA ILE A 74 1.07 -12.36 -0.83
C ILE A 74 0.60 -11.04 -1.43
N ASN A 75 0.43 -9.99 -0.62
CA ASN A 75 0.08 -8.66 -1.10
C ASN A 75 1.10 -8.13 -2.13
N PHE A 76 2.40 -8.21 -1.84
CA PHE A 76 3.45 -7.71 -2.73
C PHE A 76 3.53 -8.52 -4.00
N ILE A 77 3.43 -9.85 -3.92
CA ILE A 77 3.37 -10.70 -5.11
C ILE A 77 2.20 -10.25 -6.00
N LEU A 78 0.99 -10.17 -5.45
CA LEU A 78 -0.18 -9.78 -6.23
C LEU A 78 -0.10 -8.35 -6.76
N THR A 79 0.33 -7.39 -5.95
CA THR A 79 0.35 -5.98 -6.37
C THR A 79 1.47 -5.66 -7.35
N PHE A 80 2.64 -6.30 -7.25
CA PHE A 80 3.75 -6.07 -8.15
C PHE A 80 3.61 -6.85 -9.47
N GLU A 81 3.15 -8.10 -9.42
CA GLU A 81 2.75 -8.80 -10.65
C GLU A 81 1.59 -8.07 -11.34
N GLY A 82 0.61 -7.59 -10.57
CA GLY A 82 -0.47 -6.77 -11.11
C GLY A 82 0.04 -5.47 -11.75
N LEU A 83 1.02 -4.82 -11.13
CA LEU A 83 1.67 -3.61 -11.64
C LEU A 83 2.39 -3.83 -12.97
N ASN A 84 2.97 -5.01 -13.20
CA ASN A 84 3.60 -5.36 -14.49
C ASN A 84 2.60 -5.44 -15.65
N LEU A 85 1.33 -5.72 -15.34
CA LEU A 85 0.30 -5.96 -16.33
C LEU A 85 -0.56 -4.73 -16.65
N ILE A 86 -0.38 -3.62 -15.92
CA ILE A 86 -1.20 -2.41 -16.11
C ILE A 86 -0.38 -1.11 -16.04
N THR A 87 -0.96 -0.04 -16.57
CA THR A 87 -0.35 1.30 -16.50
C THR A 87 -0.27 1.82 -15.06
N GLY A 88 0.68 2.70 -14.77
CA GLY A 88 0.86 3.33 -13.46
C GLY A 88 -0.36 4.18 -13.08
N SER A 89 -0.95 4.86 -14.07
CA SER A 89 -2.24 5.54 -13.95
C SER A 89 -3.39 4.59 -13.60
N SER A 90 -3.51 3.42 -14.23
CA SER A 90 -4.51 2.39 -13.85
C SER A 90 -4.27 1.87 -12.43
N ASN A 91 -3.00 1.58 -12.08
CA ASN A 91 -2.63 1.15 -10.72
C ASN A 91 -3.01 2.22 -9.67
N ALA A 92 -2.83 3.50 -9.97
CA ALA A 92 -3.23 4.58 -9.07
C ALA A 92 -4.75 4.55 -8.81
N ILE A 93 -5.55 4.40 -9.86
CA ILE A 93 -7.01 4.34 -9.73
C ILE A 93 -7.44 3.12 -8.92
N VAL A 94 -6.86 1.94 -9.18
CA VAL A 94 -7.16 0.73 -8.40
C VAL A 94 -6.75 0.89 -6.93
N ASN A 95 -5.54 1.40 -6.65
CA ASN A 95 -5.08 1.65 -5.28
C ASN A 95 -5.94 2.68 -4.53
N SER A 96 -6.59 3.60 -5.25
CA SER A 96 -7.54 4.55 -4.65
C SER A 96 -8.76 3.87 -4.01
N LEU A 97 -9.03 2.60 -4.33
CA LEU A 97 -10.08 1.81 -3.70
C LEU A 97 -9.69 1.32 -2.30
N ALA A 98 -8.40 1.34 -1.92
CA ALA A 98 -7.92 0.77 -0.65
C ALA A 98 -8.61 1.30 0.61
N PRO A 99 -8.87 2.62 0.77
CA PRO A 99 -9.60 3.13 1.93
C PRO A 99 -11.03 2.60 2.01
N LEU A 100 -11.68 2.37 0.86
CA LEU A 100 -13.06 1.88 0.77
C LEU A 100 -13.12 0.37 1.04
N VAL A 101 -12.15 -0.38 0.52
CA VAL A 101 -11.96 -1.79 0.87
C VAL A 101 -11.72 -1.94 2.38
N THR A 102 -10.93 -1.05 2.98
CA THR A 102 -10.71 -1.02 4.44
C THR A 102 -12.03 -0.79 5.19
N ILE A 103 -12.85 0.18 4.76
CA ILE A 103 -14.18 0.42 5.37
C ILE A 103 -15.06 -0.83 5.27
N LEU A 104 -15.14 -1.44 4.08
CA LEU A 104 -15.94 -2.64 3.84
C LEU A 104 -15.51 -3.81 4.73
N LEU A 105 -14.20 -4.06 4.83
CA LEU A 105 -13.67 -5.13 5.68
C LEU A 105 -13.87 -4.84 7.17
N THR A 106 -13.75 -3.58 7.58
CA THR A 106 -14.01 -3.18 8.98
C THR A 106 -15.49 -3.38 9.34
N TRP A 107 -16.41 -3.14 8.40
CA TRP A 107 -17.82 -3.46 8.57
C TRP A 107 -18.07 -4.97 8.63
N LEU A 108 -17.46 -5.73 7.73
CA LEU A 108 -17.68 -7.17 7.61
C LEU A 108 -17.16 -7.97 8.82
N PHE A 109 -15.94 -7.68 9.28
CA PHE A 109 -15.26 -8.48 10.32
C PHE A 109 -15.39 -7.90 11.74
N TYR A 110 -15.60 -6.58 11.85
CA TYR A 110 -15.68 -5.90 13.15
C TYR A 110 -17.04 -5.24 13.40
N HIS A 111 -18.01 -5.48 12.51
CA HIS A 111 -19.40 -5.02 12.64
C HIS A 111 -19.54 -3.52 12.91
N THR A 112 -18.59 -2.72 12.42
CA THR A 112 -18.61 -1.27 12.57
C THR A 112 -19.69 -0.65 11.69
N LYS A 113 -20.45 0.32 12.22
CA LYS A 113 -21.54 0.95 11.46
C LYS A 113 -20.99 1.77 10.28
N VAL A 114 -21.33 1.38 9.05
CA VAL A 114 -21.08 2.19 7.85
C VAL A 114 -22.08 3.33 7.80
N ASN A 115 -21.60 4.56 7.68
CA ASN A 115 -22.48 5.72 7.56
C ASN A 115 -22.87 5.98 6.10
N ARG A 116 -23.93 6.78 5.89
CA ARG A 116 -24.42 7.11 4.55
C ARG A 116 -23.36 7.73 3.62
N TYR A 117 -22.43 8.52 4.15
CA TYR A 117 -21.38 9.16 3.36
C TYR A 117 -20.33 8.14 2.89
N GLN A 118 -19.99 7.16 3.73
CA GLN A 118 -19.11 6.06 3.35
C GLN A 118 -19.74 5.20 2.25
N LEU A 119 -21.05 4.93 2.34
CA LEU A 119 -21.77 4.21 1.28
C LEU A 119 -21.78 5.00 -0.05
N ILE A 120 -22.09 6.30 0.01
CA ILE A 120 -22.03 7.19 -1.17
C ILE A 120 -20.61 7.20 -1.77
N ALA A 121 -19.57 7.30 -0.93
CA ALA A 121 -18.19 7.27 -1.39
C ALA A 121 -17.83 5.95 -2.09
N MET A 122 -18.30 4.81 -1.57
CA MET A 122 -18.11 3.50 -2.23
C MET A 122 -18.75 3.48 -3.61
N ILE A 123 -19.98 3.99 -3.75
CA ILE A 123 -20.67 4.07 -5.04
C ILE A 123 -19.90 4.98 -6.02
N ILE A 124 -19.49 6.17 -5.58
CA ILE A 124 -18.74 7.13 -6.42
C ILE A 124 -17.42 6.51 -6.90
N ALA A 125 -16.72 5.78 -6.04
CA ALA A 125 -15.47 5.14 -6.42
C ALA A 125 -15.67 3.95 -7.36
N CYS A 126 -16.74 3.16 -7.20
CA CYS A 126 -17.10 2.14 -8.18
C CYS A 126 -17.36 2.77 -9.55
N ILE A 127 -18.11 3.88 -9.61
CA ILE A 127 -18.36 4.63 -10.85
C ILE A 127 -17.04 5.18 -11.41
N GLY A 128 -16.18 5.78 -10.58
CA GLY A 128 -14.87 6.25 -10.99
C GLY A 128 -14.00 5.14 -11.57
N PHE A 129 -13.99 3.95 -10.96
CA PHE A 129 -13.28 2.79 -11.49
C PHE A 129 -13.83 2.35 -12.85
N LEU A 130 -15.16 2.28 -13.01
CA LEU A 130 -15.79 1.96 -14.29
C LEU A 130 -15.48 3.00 -15.39
N ILE A 131 -15.48 4.29 -15.04
CA ILE A 131 -15.08 5.36 -15.96
C ILE A 131 -13.63 5.16 -16.42
N SER A 132 -12.72 4.76 -15.53
CA SER A 132 -11.32 4.51 -15.90
C SER A 132 -11.12 3.39 -16.91
N LEU A 133 -12.14 2.53 -17.07
CA LEU A 133 -12.19 1.42 -18.01
C LEU A 133 -13.07 1.74 -19.23
N ASP A 134 -13.43 3.01 -19.44
CA ASP A 134 -14.35 3.44 -20.49
C ASP A 134 -15.71 2.72 -20.44
N PHE A 135 -16.16 2.34 -19.25
CA PHE A 135 -17.32 1.46 -19.00
C PHE A 135 -17.26 0.09 -19.72
N ASN A 136 -16.08 -0.30 -20.20
CA ASN A 136 -15.87 -1.56 -20.87
C ASN A 136 -15.24 -2.58 -19.91
N ILE A 137 -16.09 -3.45 -19.36
CA ILE A 137 -15.68 -4.49 -18.40
C ILE A 137 -14.64 -5.45 -19.00
N SER A 138 -14.58 -5.61 -20.33
CA SER A 138 -13.57 -6.46 -20.96
C SER A 138 -12.14 -5.89 -20.84
N GLN A 139 -11.99 -4.61 -20.48
CA GLN A 139 -10.68 -4.02 -20.16
C GLN A 139 -10.14 -4.44 -18.79
N ILE A 140 -10.94 -5.12 -17.95
CA ILE A 140 -10.46 -5.67 -16.68
C ILE A 140 -9.47 -6.80 -16.98
N SER A 141 -8.19 -6.46 -16.94
CA SER A 141 -7.11 -7.43 -17.06
C SER A 141 -6.86 -8.20 -15.76
N LEU A 142 -6.11 -9.30 -15.86
CA LEU A 142 -5.60 -10.04 -14.70
C LEU A 142 -4.86 -9.12 -13.71
N GLY A 143 -4.13 -8.11 -14.20
CA GLY A 143 -3.43 -7.17 -13.34
C GLY A 143 -4.35 -6.36 -12.42
N HIS A 144 -5.52 -5.94 -12.91
CA HIS A 144 -6.52 -5.27 -12.07
C HIS A 144 -7.02 -6.20 -10.95
N LEU A 145 -7.29 -7.47 -11.27
CA LEU A 145 -7.76 -8.46 -10.29
C LEU A 145 -6.70 -8.76 -9.24
N MET A 146 -5.43 -8.93 -9.65
CA MET A 146 -4.32 -9.15 -8.74
C MET A 146 -4.13 -7.95 -7.80
N MET A 147 -4.20 -6.73 -8.33
CA MET A 147 -4.13 -5.52 -7.51
C MET A 147 -5.27 -5.40 -6.49
N ILE A 148 -6.52 -5.64 -6.91
CA ILE A 148 -7.66 -5.63 -5.99
C ILE A 148 -7.49 -6.70 -4.90
N GLY A 149 -7.09 -7.91 -5.28
CA GLY A 149 -6.79 -8.99 -4.34
C GLY A 149 -5.70 -8.58 -3.34
N GLY A 150 -4.62 -7.99 -3.83
CA GLY A 150 -3.56 -7.43 -3.01
C GLY A 150 -4.09 -6.40 -2.01
N ILE A 151 -4.84 -5.40 -2.47
CA ILE A 151 -5.42 -4.35 -1.61
C ILE A 151 -6.31 -4.93 -0.51
N VAL A 152 -7.11 -5.95 -0.83
CA VAL A 152 -7.95 -6.66 0.16
C VAL A 152 -7.08 -7.31 1.24
N LEU A 153 -6.02 -8.04 0.85
CA LEU A 153 -5.11 -8.69 1.80
C LEU A 153 -4.36 -7.67 2.67
N TYR A 154 -3.86 -6.60 2.07
CA TYR A 154 -3.19 -5.50 2.80
C TYR A 154 -4.12 -4.85 3.81
N SER A 155 -5.33 -4.49 3.38
CA SER A 155 -6.33 -3.87 4.24
C SER A 155 -6.72 -4.79 5.40
N TYR A 156 -6.93 -6.08 5.12
CA TYR A 156 -7.27 -7.06 6.15
C TYR A 156 -6.12 -7.27 7.16
N GLY A 157 -4.89 -7.44 6.67
CA GLY A 157 -3.73 -7.60 7.55
C GLY A 157 -3.50 -6.37 8.43
N ASN A 158 -3.74 -5.16 7.92
CA ASN A 158 -3.71 -3.93 8.72
C ASN A 158 -4.80 -3.87 9.80
N LEU A 159 -5.99 -4.41 9.54
CA LEU A 159 -7.05 -4.52 10.55
C LEU A 159 -6.67 -5.50 11.66
N LEU A 160 -6.02 -6.62 11.32
CA LEU A 160 -5.48 -7.54 12.32
C LEU A 160 -4.46 -6.82 13.22
N MET A 161 -3.57 -6.01 12.62
CA MET A 161 -2.60 -5.20 13.37
C MET A 161 -3.31 -4.22 14.32
N GLN A 162 -4.30 -3.48 13.81
CA GLN A 162 -5.06 -2.50 14.59
C GLN A 162 -5.74 -3.11 15.83
N HIS A 163 -6.38 -4.27 15.66
CA HIS A 163 -7.26 -4.83 16.67
C HIS A 163 -6.59 -5.86 17.58
N GLN A 164 -5.51 -6.51 17.13
CA GLN A 164 -4.87 -7.60 17.87
C GLN A 164 -3.45 -7.26 18.37
N CYS A 165 -2.85 -6.16 17.91
CA CYS A 165 -1.55 -5.69 18.39
C CYS A 165 -1.71 -4.49 19.34
N LYS A 166 -0.88 -4.42 20.37
CA LYS A 166 -0.84 -3.28 21.28
C LYS A 166 -0.05 -2.13 20.66
N LYS A 167 -0.52 -0.89 20.85
CA LYS A 167 0.15 0.33 20.34
C LYS A 167 1.63 0.42 20.74
N GLU A 168 1.95 0.04 21.98
CA GLU A 168 3.29 0.07 22.55
C GLU A 168 4.27 -0.86 21.82
N ASP A 169 3.74 -1.92 21.20
CA ASP A 169 4.52 -2.93 20.49
C ASP A 169 4.67 -2.62 19.00
N SER A 170 4.21 -1.44 18.54
CA SER A 170 4.21 -1.04 17.13
C SER A 170 5.55 -1.26 16.43
N LEU A 171 6.65 -0.78 17.01
CA LEU A 171 7.98 -0.87 16.38
C LEU A 171 8.54 -2.31 16.40
N PRO A 172 8.61 -3.02 17.54
CA PRO A 172 9.05 -4.41 17.55
C PRO A 172 8.19 -5.35 16.70
N PHE A 173 6.87 -5.16 16.70
CA PHE A 173 5.96 -5.97 15.88
C PHE A 173 6.18 -5.68 14.39
N THR A 174 6.40 -4.41 14.01
CA THR A 174 6.74 -4.05 12.62
C THR A 174 8.01 -4.71 12.16
N PHE A 175 9.05 -4.69 13.00
CA PHE A 175 10.29 -5.41 12.73
C PHE A 175 10.04 -6.91 12.56
N GLN A 176 9.30 -7.54 13.48
CA GLN A 176 9.01 -8.97 13.45
C GLN A 176 8.32 -9.41 12.15
N TYR A 177 7.20 -8.79 11.78
CA TYR A 177 6.47 -9.26 10.59
C TYR A 177 7.25 -8.99 9.31
N LEU A 178 8.02 -7.90 9.22
CA LEU A 178 8.87 -7.65 8.06
C LEU A 178 10.03 -8.64 7.95
N CYS A 179 10.65 -9.03 9.07
CA CYS A 179 11.64 -10.12 9.07
C CYS A 179 11.02 -11.42 8.55
N LEU A 180 9.84 -11.79 9.05
CA LEU A 180 9.12 -12.97 8.57
C LEU A 180 8.80 -12.87 7.06
N SER A 181 8.40 -11.69 6.59
CA SER A 181 8.06 -11.48 5.18
C SER A 181 9.30 -11.57 4.29
N PHE A 182 10.43 -11.04 4.75
CA PHE A 182 11.70 -11.20 4.05
C PHE A 182 12.06 -12.67 3.89
N PHE A 183 12.01 -13.47 4.96
CA PHE A 183 12.32 -14.90 4.86
C PHE A 183 11.36 -15.63 3.93
N GLN A 184 10.06 -15.32 3.99
CA GLN A 184 9.05 -15.90 3.09
C GLN A 184 9.34 -15.57 1.62
N LEU A 185 9.60 -14.29 1.31
CA LEU A 185 9.88 -13.83 -0.06
C LEU A 185 11.23 -14.33 -0.57
N ALA A 186 12.26 -14.37 0.29
CA ALA A 186 13.57 -14.92 -0.04
C ALA A 186 13.45 -16.41 -0.37
N LEU A 187 12.68 -17.17 0.41
CA LEU A 187 12.42 -18.58 0.14
C LEU A 187 11.72 -18.77 -1.21
N ILE A 188 10.69 -17.97 -1.51
CA ILE A 188 9.99 -18.00 -2.80
C ILE A 188 10.97 -17.69 -3.94
N THR A 189 11.82 -16.68 -3.78
CA THR A 189 12.82 -16.27 -4.78
C THR A 189 13.84 -17.38 -5.08
N LEU A 190 14.19 -18.21 -4.09
CA LEU A 190 15.11 -19.34 -4.29
C LEU A 190 14.49 -20.47 -5.13
N PHE A 191 13.18 -20.68 -5.04
CA PHE A 191 12.49 -21.76 -5.75
C PHE A 191 11.91 -21.35 -7.11
N ILE A 192 11.78 -20.05 -7.38
CA ILE A 192 11.30 -19.54 -8.66
C ILE A 192 12.51 -19.05 -9.47
N PRO A 193 12.82 -19.69 -10.62
CA PRO A 193 13.87 -19.23 -11.51
C PRO A 193 13.64 -17.76 -11.87
N SER A 194 14.67 -16.93 -11.69
CA SER A 194 14.59 -15.50 -11.97
C SER A 194 15.59 -15.08 -13.03
N SER A 195 15.09 -14.45 -14.10
CA SER A 195 15.89 -13.76 -15.11
C SER A 195 16.05 -12.30 -14.68
N ASN A 196 17.00 -12.04 -13.78
CA ASN A 196 17.28 -10.68 -13.32
C ASN A 196 18.43 -10.10 -14.16
N HIS A 197 18.17 -8.98 -14.83
CA HIS A 197 19.14 -8.22 -15.63
C HIS A 197 19.58 -6.99 -14.84
N LEU A 198 20.24 -7.21 -13.71
CA LEU A 198 20.60 -6.15 -12.75
C LEU A 198 21.58 -5.14 -13.35
N GLU A 199 22.36 -5.56 -14.34
CA GLU A 199 23.30 -4.76 -15.12
C GLU A 199 22.62 -3.64 -15.92
N ASN A 200 21.35 -3.80 -16.29
CA ASN A 200 20.58 -2.81 -17.05
C ASN A 200 20.02 -1.69 -16.16
N ILE A 201 20.08 -1.87 -14.83
CA ILE A 201 19.51 -0.92 -13.87
C ILE A 201 20.52 0.19 -13.60
N SER A 202 20.18 1.42 -13.99
CA SER A 202 21.02 2.59 -13.72
C SER A 202 21.24 2.82 -12.22
N ILE A 203 22.41 3.40 -11.87
CA ILE A 203 22.72 3.76 -10.48
C ILE A 203 21.69 4.71 -9.87
N THR A 204 21.15 5.63 -10.69
CA THR A 204 20.09 6.56 -10.26
C THR A 204 18.84 5.80 -9.83
N LEU A 205 18.43 4.79 -10.59
CA LEU A 205 17.24 4.00 -10.28
C LEU A 205 17.45 3.15 -9.02
N TRP A 206 18.65 2.59 -8.82
CA TRP A 206 19.04 1.92 -7.58
C TRP A 206 18.94 2.83 -6.35
N VAL A 207 19.46 4.06 -6.45
CA VAL A 207 19.39 5.06 -5.37
C VAL A 207 17.93 5.41 -5.06
N LEU A 208 17.11 5.66 -6.10
CA LEU A 208 15.68 5.92 -5.92
C LEU A 208 14.97 4.72 -5.27
N PHE A 209 15.30 3.49 -5.65
CA PHE A 209 14.73 2.29 -5.03
C PHE A 209 15.11 2.17 -3.56
N ILE A 210 16.37 2.40 -3.19
CA ILE A 210 16.80 2.37 -1.78
C ILE A 210 16.06 3.43 -0.97
N ILE A 211 15.95 4.66 -1.49
CA ILE A 211 15.34 5.79 -0.78
C ILE A 211 13.83 5.61 -0.67
N PHE A 212 13.12 5.37 -1.77
CA PHE A 212 11.65 5.35 -1.79
C PHE A 212 11.06 3.98 -1.47
N SER A 213 11.63 2.91 -2.00
CA SER A 213 11.12 1.56 -1.82
C SER A 213 11.66 0.89 -0.56
N GLY A 214 12.94 1.08 -0.21
CA GLY A 214 13.53 0.53 1.01
C GLY A 214 13.23 1.38 2.24
N ILE A 215 13.94 2.49 2.40
CA ILE A 215 13.81 3.37 3.56
C ILE A 215 12.42 4.00 3.63
N GLY A 216 11.90 4.45 2.48
CA GLY A 216 10.58 5.05 2.39
C GLY A 216 9.47 4.10 2.82
N PHE A 217 9.58 2.80 2.48
CA PHE A 217 8.61 1.81 2.93
C PHE A 217 8.66 1.57 4.44
N ALA A 218 9.86 1.54 5.05
CA ALA A 218 9.97 1.50 6.51
C ALA A 218 9.25 2.70 7.16
N ILE A 219 9.45 3.92 6.64
CA ILE A 219 8.78 5.13 7.14
C ILE A 219 7.25 5.02 7.00
N ILE A 220 6.77 4.53 5.85
CA ILE A 220 5.33 4.33 5.60
C ILE A 220 4.75 3.37 6.63
N GLN A 221 5.38 2.22 6.87
CA GLN A 221 4.86 1.22 7.81
C GLN A 221 4.82 1.74 9.25
N LEU A 222 5.88 2.42 9.70
CA LEU A 222 5.93 3.00 11.04
C LEU A 222 4.88 4.11 11.22
N THR A 223 4.73 4.97 10.22
CA THR A 223 3.75 6.06 10.25
C THR A 223 2.33 5.50 10.22
N TYR A 224 2.06 4.51 9.37
CA TYR A 224 0.79 3.81 9.28
C TYR A 224 0.39 3.24 10.63
N PHE A 225 1.26 2.40 11.21
CA PHE A 225 0.97 1.70 12.46
C PHE A 225 0.65 2.69 13.58
N ARG A 226 1.49 3.72 13.73
CA ARG A 226 1.28 4.77 14.74
C ARG A 226 -0.05 5.50 14.51
N ALA A 227 -0.33 5.89 13.27
CA ALA A 227 -1.55 6.61 12.93
C ALA A 227 -2.81 5.77 13.16
N VAL A 228 -2.80 4.50 12.79
CA VAL A 228 -3.95 3.60 12.99
C VAL A 228 -4.36 3.51 14.47
N HIS A 229 -3.41 3.50 15.40
CA HIS A 229 -3.73 3.53 16.83
C HIS A 229 -4.11 4.92 17.36
N GLU A 230 -3.65 6.01 16.76
CA GLU A 230 -3.94 7.37 17.23
C GLU A 230 -5.27 7.92 16.67
N ILE A 231 -5.58 7.66 15.40
CA ILE A 231 -6.72 8.25 14.69
C ILE A 231 -7.65 7.22 14.02
N GLY A 232 -7.31 5.92 14.09
CA GLY A 232 -8.09 4.81 13.51
C GLY A 232 -7.73 4.51 12.04
N SER A 233 -7.91 3.25 11.62
CA SER A 233 -7.60 2.77 10.25
C SER A 233 -8.30 3.54 9.13
N VAL A 234 -9.55 3.94 9.32
CA VAL A 234 -10.33 4.67 8.30
C VAL A 234 -9.67 6.04 7.99
N LYS A 235 -9.35 6.83 9.02
CA LYS A 235 -8.72 8.15 8.82
C LYS A 235 -7.29 8.04 8.32
N THR A 236 -6.53 7.07 8.82
CA THR A 236 -5.17 6.80 8.35
C THR A 236 -5.15 6.43 6.87
N SER A 237 -6.03 5.50 6.47
CA SER A 237 -6.14 5.06 5.08
C SER A 237 -6.60 6.18 4.15
N PHE A 238 -7.47 7.09 4.62
CA PHE A 238 -7.83 8.29 3.86
C PHE A 238 -6.63 9.20 3.57
N LEU A 239 -5.84 9.54 4.59
CA LEU A 239 -4.68 10.41 4.40
C LEU A 239 -3.62 9.76 3.51
N LEU A 240 -3.45 8.45 3.64
CA LEU A 240 -2.60 7.66 2.77
C LEU A 240 -3.17 7.46 1.36
N GLY A 241 -4.49 7.59 1.20
CA GLY A 241 -5.18 7.61 -0.10
C GLY A 241 -4.84 8.82 -0.99
N LEU A 242 -3.97 9.72 -0.54
CA LEU A 242 -3.30 10.69 -1.42
C LEU A 242 -2.18 10.04 -2.25
N ASN A 243 -1.68 8.87 -1.87
CA ASN A 243 -0.63 8.17 -2.61
C ASN A 243 -0.93 7.94 -4.10
N PRO A 244 -2.17 7.64 -4.54
CA PRO A 244 -2.41 7.37 -5.94
C PRO A 244 -2.51 8.68 -6.73
N VAL A 245 -2.79 9.82 -6.10
CA VAL A 245 -2.68 11.14 -6.73
C VAL A 245 -1.22 11.38 -7.13
N PHE A 246 -0.27 11.12 -6.23
CA PHE A 246 1.16 11.23 -6.54
C PHE A 246 1.60 10.22 -7.60
N THR A 247 1.13 8.97 -7.52
CA THR A 247 1.40 7.98 -8.57
C THR A 247 0.87 8.45 -9.92
N TYR A 248 -0.38 8.92 -10.00
CA TYR A 248 -1.01 9.35 -11.24
C TYR A 248 -0.27 10.53 -11.88
N ILE A 249 0.01 11.59 -11.10
CA ILE A 249 0.77 12.75 -11.58
C ILE A 249 2.16 12.31 -12.05
N GLY A 250 2.86 11.49 -11.27
CA GLY A 250 4.18 11.01 -11.66
C GLY A 250 4.14 10.13 -12.91
N SER A 251 3.13 9.29 -13.10
CA SER A 251 2.94 8.51 -14.33
C SER A 251 2.79 9.41 -15.56
N LEU A 252 2.08 10.53 -15.46
CA LEU A 252 1.97 11.50 -16.56
C LEU A 252 3.31 12.19 -16.85
N LEU A 253 4.08 12.56 -15.82
CA LEU A 253 5.42 13.13 -15.99
C LEU A 253 6.40 12.15 -16.66
N LEU A 254 6.13 10.85 -16.52
CA LEU A 254 6.88 9.74 -17.07
C LEU A 254 6.40 9.33 -18.47
N GLN A 255 5.72 10.23 -19.18
CA GLN A 255 5.23 10.06 -20.55
C GLN A 255 4.16 8.99 -20.75
N GLU A 256 3.42 8.57 -19.69
CA GLU A 256 2.17 7.84 -19.94
C GLU A 256 1.18 8.75 -20.67
N ASN A 257 0.54 8.23 -21.72
CA ASN A 257 -0.44 8.98 -22.50
C ASN A 257 -1.58 9.46 -21.61
N PHE A 258 -1.86 10.77 -21.67
CA PHE A 258 -2.99 11.35 -20.98
C PHE A 258 -4.30 10.76 -21.50
N ASN A 259 -5.12 10.27 -20.59
CA ASN A 259 -6.46 9.77 -20.89
C ASN A 259 -7.46 10.52 -20.01
N PHE A 260 -8.43 11.17 -20.68
CA PHE A 260 -9.43 12.01 -20.03
C PHE A 260 -10.32 11.23 -19.06
N ASN A 261 -10.69 10.00 -19.39
CA ASN A 261 -11.53 9.16 -18.53
C ASN A 261 -10.77 8.72 -17.27
N LYS A 262 -9.50 8.35 -17.39
CA LYS A 262 -8.64 8.10 -16.22
C LYS A 262 -8.45 9.34 -15.33
N PHE A 263 -8.38 10.52 -15.94
CA PHE A 263 -8.30 11.79 -15.20
C PHE A 263 -9.59 12.06 -14.42
N MET A 264 -10.76 11.94 -15.07
CA MET A 264 -12.07 12.08 -14.41
C MET A 264 -12.26 11.03 -13.30
N ALA A 265 -11.87 9.79 -13.55
CA ALA A 265 -11.88 8.72 -12.55
C ALA A 265 -11.05 9.11 -11.32
N MET A 266 -9.83 9.63 -11.51
CA MET A 266 -8.97 10.05 -10.41
C MET A 266 -9.59 11.19 -9.60
N ILE A 267 -10.24 12.17 -10.25
CA ILE A 267 -10.99 13.23 -9.56
C ILE A 267 -12.12 12.63 -8.71
N LEU A 268 -12.92 11.72 -9.28
CA LEU A 268 -14.01 11.06 -8.57
C LEU A 268 -13.49 10.24 -7.37
N MET A 269 -12.34 9.59 -7.49
CA MET A 269 -11.70 8.88 -6.38
C MET A 269 -11.35 9.84 -5.23
N VAL A 270 -10.75 11.00 -5.53
CA VAL A 270 -10.45 12.01 -4.50
C VAL A 270 -11.74 12.54 -3.85
N VAL A 271 -12.77 12.81 -4.65
CA VAL A 271 -14.08 13.26 -4.14
C VAL A 271 -14.70 12.19 -3.22
N ALA A 272 -14.69 10.92 -3.64
CA ALA A 272 -15.18 9.80 -2.84
C ALA A 272 -14.45 9.74 -1.49
N MET A 273 -13.12 9.83 -1.50
CA MET A 273 -12.33 9.84 -0.28
C MET A 273 -12.74 10.99 0.65
N VAL A 274 -12.90 12.21 0.14
CA VAL A 274 -13.29 13.39 0.94
C VAL A 274 -14.68 13.20 1.55
N ILE A 275 -15.63 12.66 0.78
CA ILE A 275 -16.99 12.35 1.25
C ILE A 275 -16.95 11.29 2.35
N ALA A 276 -16.18 10.21 2.18
CA ALA A 276 -16.06 9.13 3.16
C ALA A 276 -15.59 9.62 4.54
N ASN A 277 -14.80 10.70 4.57
CA ASN A 277 -14.27 11.29 5.79
C ASN A 277 -15.12 12.45 6.36
N LYS A 278 -16.22 12.85 5.70
CA LYS A 278 -17.16 13.79 6.30
C LYS A 278 -17.76 13.16 7.56
N LYS A 279 -17.38 13.70 8.72
CA LYS A 279 -17.94 13.32 10.02
C LYS A 279 -19.47 13.31 9.93
N LYS A 280 -20.11 12.35 10.60
CA LYS A 280 -21.42 12.60 11.20
C LYS A 280 -21.25 13.89 12.04
N ILE A 281 -21.78 15.00 11.52
CA ILE A 281 -22.32 16.02 12.40
C ILE A 281 -23.49 15.30 13.06
N VAL A 282 -23.22 14.65 14.19
CA VAL A 282 -24.29 14.21 15.09
C VAL A 282 -24.84 15.52 15.63
N SER A 283 -25.94 15.98 15.02
CA SER A 283 -26.89 16.80 15.75
C SER A 283 -27.31 15.97 16.97
N SER A 284 -26.98 16.51 18.15
CA SER A 284 -27.63 16.34 19.45
C SER A 284 -28.69 15.26 19.54
#